data_AF-A0A9E4Y5P7-F1
#
_entry.id   AF-A0A9E4Y5P7-F1
#
_cell.length_a   1.000
_cell.length_b   1.000
_cell.length_c   1.000
_cell.angle_alpha   90.00
_cell.angle_beta   90.00
_cell.angle_gamma   90.00
#
_symmetry.space_group_name_H-M   'P 1'
#
loop_
_entity.id
_entity.type
_entity.pdbx_description
1 polymer ?
#
loop_
_entity_poly.entity_id
_entity_poly.type
_entity_poly.pdbx_seq_one_letter_code
_entity_poly.pdbx_strand_id
1 'polypeptide(L)' 'MLAVSWLYPGKEVQIDCPCLDCGEPIQVRMRDGEIVESSPDGIVAHTKLPFSRWRNDLAET' A
#
# COMPACT_ATOMS: atom_id res chain seq x y z
N MET A 1 0.69 4.13 -1.55
CA MET A 1 1.60 4.38 -0.41
C MET A 1 1.15 3.46 0.72
N LEU A 2 1.74 2.27 0.84
CA LEU A 2 1.34 1.24 1.81
C LEU A 2 2.20 1.26 3.10
N ALA A 3 3.03 2.29 3.28
CA ALA A 3 3.94 2.43 4.42
C ALA A 3 3.25 2.93 5.71
N VAL A 4 1.93 3.17 5.68
CA VAL A 4 1.19 3.77 6.81
C VAL A 4 1.20 2.89 8.07
N SER A 5 1.30 1.56 7.92
CA SER A 5 1.35 0.64 9.07
C SER A 5 2.58 0.87 9.96
N TRP A 6 3.69 1.39 9.43
CA TRP A 6 4.88 1.72 10.21
C TRP A 6 4.68 2.86 11.22
N LEU A 7 3.65 3.69 11.04
CA LEU A 7 3.30 4.73 12.02
C LEU A 7 2.67 4.15 13.30
N TYR A 8 2.21 2.90 13.25
CA TYR A 8 1.51 2.24 14.35
C TYR A 8 2.07 0.83 14.62
N PRO A 9 3.29 0.70 15.17
CA PRO A 9 3.94 -0.60 15.37
C PRO A 9 3.08 -1.57 16.20
N GLY A 10 3.00 -2.82 15.75
CA GLY A 10 2.23 -3.90 16.36
C GLY A 10 0.71 -3.75 16.26
N LYS A 11 0.21 -2.69 15.62
CA LYS A 11 -1.23 -2.43 15.43
C LYS A 11 -1.63 -2.80 14.01
N GLU A 12 -2.87 -3.26 13.89
CA GLU A 12 -3.50 -3.43 12.59
C GLU A 12 -4.06 -2.09 12.11
N VAL A 13 -3.78 -1.76 10.85
CA VAL A 13 -4.28 -0.57 10.17
C VAL A 13 -5.19 -1.03 9.03
N GLN A 14 -6.42 -0.52 9.03
CA GLN A 14 -7.34 -0.70 7.92
C GLN A 14 -7.26 0.50 6.97
N ILE A 15 -7.21 0.22 5.68
CA ILE A 15 -7.20 1.20 4.60
C ILE A 15 -8.45 0.93 3.76
N ASP A 16 -9.35 1.92 3.70
CA ASP A 16 -10.53 1.89 2.84
C ASP A 16 -10.36 2.93 1.73
N CYS A 17 -10.51 2.52 0.47
CA CYS A 17 -10.39 3.41 -0.69
C CYS A 17 -11.24 2.91 -1.86
N PRO A 18 -11.57 3.77 -2.84
CA PRO A 18 -12.18 3.32 -4.09
C PRO A 18 -11.12 2.78 -5.06
N CYS A 19 -11.52 1.84 -5.90
CA CYS A 19 -10.74 1.41 -7.06
C CYS A 19 -10.55 2.58 -8.03
N LEU A 20 -9.31 2.78 -8.49
CA LEU A 20 -8.97 3.89 -9.39
C LEU A 20 -9.63 3.77 -10.78
N ASP A 21 -9.96 2.54 -11.20
CA ASP A 21 -10.53 2.27 -12.53
C ASP A 21 -12.08 2.33 -12.51
N CYS A 22 -12.72 1.55 -11.63
CA CYS A 22 -14.18 1.41 -11.60
C CYS A 22 -14.89 2.11 -10.45
N GLY A 23 -14.16 2.58 -9.42
CA GLY A 23 -14.74 3.24 -8.24
C GLY A 23 -15.32 2.31 -7.16
N GLU A 24 -15.36 0.99 -7.40
CA GLU A 24 -15.81 0.01 -6.40
C GLU A 24 -14.93 0.01 -5.14
N PRO A 25 -15.47 -0.34 -3.96
CA PRO A 25 -14.72 -0.26 -2.71
C PRO A 25 -13.59 -1.30 -2.65
N ILE A 26 -12.46 -0.86 -2.12
CA ILE A 26 -11.29 -1.66 -1.78
C ILE A 26 -11.02 -1.49 -0.29
N GLN A 27 -10.78 -2.62 0.38
CA GLN A 27 -10.32 -2.66 1.77
C GLN A 27 -9.02 -3.46 1.86
N VAL A 28 -8.05 -2.93 2.61
CA VAL A 28 -6.79 -3.62 2.92
C VAL A 28 -6.52 -3.52 4.40
N ARG A 29 -6.21 -4.64 5.05
CA ARG A 29 -5.72 -4.68 6.44
C ARG A 29 -4.24 -4.98 6.44
N MET A 30 -3.50 -4.17 7.17
CA MET A 30 -2.03 -4.26 7.25
C MET A 30 -1.54 -4.27 8.68
N ARG A 31 -0.41 -4.93 8.92
CA ARG A 31 0.31 -4.91 10.20
C ARG A 31 1.81 -4.96 9.93
N ASP A 32 2.57 -4.03 10.49
CA ASP A 32 4.04 -4.02 10.43
C ASP A 32 4.61 -4.23 9.01
N GLY A 33 4.03 -3.54 8.02
CA GLY A 33 4.43 -3.62 6.62
C GLY A 33 3.83 -4.78 5.80
N GLU A 34 3.15 -5.73 6.44
CA GLU A 34 2.53 -6.88 5.78
C GLU A 34 1.03 -6.67 5.53
N ILE A 35 0.52 -7.20 4.43
CA ILE A 35 -0.93 -7.26 4.15
C ILE A 35 -1.47 -8.54 4.78
N VAL A 36 -2.41 -8.38 5.71
CA VAL A 36 -3.04 -9.49 6.44
C VAL A 36 -4.33 -9.94 5.75
N GLU A 37 -5.09 -9.00 5.19
CA GLU A 37 -6.27 -9.29 4.36
C GLU A 37 -6.46 -8.19 3.33
N SER A 38 -7.08 -8.54 2.20
CA SER A 38 -7.47 -7.60 1.17
C SER A 38 -8.79 -8.02 0.54
N SER A 39 -9.67 -7.06 0.23
CA SER A 39 -10.93 -7.31 -0.45
C SER A 39 -11.20 -6.19 -1.45
N PRO A 40 -11.43 -6.49 -2.74
CA PRO A 40 -11.43 -7.83 -3.36
C PRO A 40 -10.03 -8.48 -3.38
N ASP A 41 -9.96 -9.80 -3.62
CA ASP A 41 -8.67 -10.46 -3.83
C ASP A 41 -7.97 -9.96 -5.10
N GLY A 42 -6.64 -9.92 -5.09
CA GLY A 42 -5.84 -9.57 -6.27
C GLY A 42 -5.74 -8.07 -6.58
N ILE A 43 -5.95 -7.20 -5.59
CA ILE A 43 -5.76 -5.75 -5.74
C ILE A 43 -4.35 -5.41 -6.22
N VAL A 44 -4.27 -4.45 -7.15
CA VAL A 44 -3.00 -3.94 -7.70
C VAL A 44 -2.79 -2.49 -7.25
N ALA A 45 -1.61 -2.20 -6.71
CA ALA A 45 -1.21 -0.84 -6.39
C ALA A 45 -0.54 -0.16 -7.59
N HIS A 46 -1.10 0.93 -8.08
CA HIS A 46 -0.46 1.77 -9.08
C HIS A 46 0.36 2.88 -8.43
N THR A 47 1.64 3.01 -8.82
CA THR A 47 2.46 4.16 -8.42
C THR A 47 3.17 4.73 -9.64
N LYS A 48 2.96 6.01 -9.92
CA LYS A 48 3.69 6.74 -10.96
C LYS A 48 5.00 7.28 -10.37
N LEU A 49 6.00 6.43 -10.22
CA LEU A 49 7.33 6.87 -9.79
C LEU A 49 8.14 7.39 -10.98
N PRO A 50 8.81 8.55 -10.87
CA PRO A 50 9.91 8.89 -11.77
C PRO A 50 11.11 7.99 -11.45
N PHE A 51 11.07 6.74 -11.92
CA PHE A 51 12.08 5.70 -11.64
C PHE A 51 13.52 6.19 -11.85
N SER A 52 13.75 7.04 -12.86
CA SER A 52 15.07 7.62 -13.13
C SER A 52 15.61 8.53 -12.03
N ARG A 53 14.73 9.18 -11.25
CA ARG A 53 15.08 10.07 -10.13
C ARG A 53 15.20 9.33 -8.80
N TRP A 54 14.42 8.25 -8.61
CA TRP A 54 14.37 7.47 -7.37
C TRP A 54 15.45 6.40 -7.23
N ARG A 55 16.16 6.01 -8.31
CA ARG A 55 17.29 5.05 -8.22
C ARG A 55 18.36 5.47 -7.20
N ASN A 56 18.54 6.77 -6.97
CA ASN A 56 19.51 7.27 -6.00
C ASN A 56 19.10 6.97 -4.55
N ASP A 57 17.79 6.83 -4.28
CA ASP A 57 17.25 6.63 -2.94
C ASP A 57 17.01 5.14 -2.62
N LEU A 58 17.08 4.26 -3.63
CA LEU A 58 16.90 2.81 -3.50
C LEU A 58 18.20 2.05 -3.18
N ALA A 59 19.35 2.73 -3.16
CA ALA A 59 20.67 2.11 -2.98
C ALA A 59 21.12 1.93 -1.51
N GLU A 60 20.27 2.29 -0.55
CA GLU A 60 20.54 2.12 0.88
C GLU A 60 19.42 1.32 1.55
N THR A 61 19.34 0.01 1.27
CA THR A 61 18.77 -0.97 2.21
C THR A 61 19.34 -2.36 1.95
#